data_AF-A0A9C9JM42-F1
#
_entry.id   AF-A0A9C9JM42-F1
#
_cell.length_a   1.000
_cell.length_b   1.000
_cell.length_c   1.000
_cell.angle_alpha   90.00
_cell.angle_beta   90.00
_cell.angle_gamma   90.00
#
_symmetry.space_group_name_H-M   'P 1'
#
loop_
_entity.id
_entity.type
_entity.pdbx_description
1 polymer ?
#
loop_
_entity_poly.entity_id
_entity_poly.type
_entity_poly.pdbx_seq_one_letter_code
_entity_poly.pdbx_strand_id
1 'polypeptide(L)'
;MMNIDSDAEDRIDAVNPFVDPDIIFEDTDDLGWVAGAQYGEINYCGDWMMFARYKEVGANAVIDGFADADTFGANSNSLEVHWRYRWADNADFGITYFLNKVHNAFGFLLPEEDQSKFQIDWMFKF
;
A
#
# COMPACT_ATOMS: atom_id res chain seq x y z
N MET A 1 -5.08 -41.31 -29.64
CA MET A 1 -4.81 -40.08 -28.90
C MET A 1 -4.85 -38.95 -29.90
N MET A 2 -5.85 -38.07 -29.79
CA MET A 2 -6.05 -36.92 -30.68
C MET A 2 -5.17 -35.80 -30.14
N ASN A 3 -4.29 -35.25 -30.98
CA ASN A 3 -3.45 -34.11 -30.63
C ASN A 3 -4.34 -32.86 -30.72
N ILE A 4 -4.75 -32.29 -29.58
CA ILE A 4 -5.66 -31.12 -29.50
C ILE A 4 -4.85 -29.88 -29.09
N ASP A 5 -3.66 -29.68 -29.64
CA ASP A 5 -2.93 -28.43 -29.37
C ASP A 5 -1.80 -28.16 -30.37
N SER A 6 -2.13 -28.09 -31.66
CA SER A 6 -1.15 -27.68 -32.70
C SER A 6 -1.44 -26.30 -33.28
N ASP A 7 -2.58 -25.71 -32.96
CA ASP A 7 -3.08 -24.46 -33.56
C ASP A 7 -3.40 -23.37 -32.51
N ALA A 8 -3.14 -23.62 -31.22
CA ALA A 8 -3.34 -22.62 -30.18
C ALA A 8 -2.35 -21.45 -30.30
N GLU A 9 -1.08 -21.72 -30.63
CA GLU A 9 -0.06 -20.70 -30.84
C GLU A 9 -0.40 -19.83 -32.07
N ASP A 10 -0.80 -20.45 -33.19
CA ASP A 10 -1.21 -19.73 -34.41
C ASP A 10 -2.46 -18.86 -34.21
N ARG A 11 -3.34 -19.22 -33.27
CA ARG A 11 -4.55 -18.45 -32.94
C ARG A 11 -4.28 -17.27 -32.02
N ILE A 12 -3.22 -17.32 -31.21
CA ILE A 12 -2.76 -16.19 -30.39
C ILE A 12 -2.11 -15.14 -31.32
N ASP A 13 -1.29 -15.58 -32.27
CA ASP A 13 -0.64 -14.70 -33.25
C ASP A 13 -1.62 -14.06 -34.25
N ALA A 14 -2.71 -14.77 -34.60
CA ALA A 14 -3.71 -14.25 -35.55
C ALA A 14 -4.66 -13.20 -34.97
N VAL A 15 -4.76 -13.07 -33.64
CA VAL A 15 -5.77 -12.21 -32.99
C VAL A 15 -5.28 -10.80 -32.70
N ASN A 16 -3.96 -10.49 -32.73
CA ASN A 16 -3.54 -9.09 -32.57
C ASN A 16 -2.12 -8.72 -33.05
N PRO A 17 -1.93 -8.31 -34.32
CA PRO A 17 -0.66 -7.72 -34.77
C PRO A 17 -0.48 -6.24 -34.40
N PHE A 18 -1.40 -5.62 -33.63
CA PHE A 18 -1.34 -4.19 -33.27
C PHE A 18 -1.46 -3.91 -31.77
N VAL A 19 -1.53 -4.95 -30.95
CA VAL A 19 -1.40 -4.85 -29.52
C VAL A 19 -0.35 -5.87 -29.17
N ASP A 20 0.91 -5.45 -29.19
CA ASP A 20 1.76 -5.85 -28.08
C ASP A 20 1.05 -5.28 -26.87
N PRO A 21 0.40 -6.08 -26.00
CA PRO A 21 0.17 -5.59 -24.68
C PRO A 21 1.56 -5.41 -24.11
N ASP A 22 2.06 -4.18 -24.18
CA ASP A 22 3.08 -3.64 -23.28
C ASP A 22 2.48 -3.59 -21.86
N ILE A 23 1.79 -4.67 -21.45
CA ILE A 23 1.75 -5.12 -20.08
C ILE A 23 3.18 -5.55 -19.84
N ILE A 24 4.02 -4.55 -19.60
CA ILE A 24 5.24 -4.71 -18.86
C ILE A 24 4.76 -5.28 -17.53
N PHE A 25 4.69 -6.61 -17.45
CA PHE A 25 4.88 -7.27 -16.17
C PHE A 25 6.25 -6.74 -15.75
N GLU A 26 6.26 -5.82 -14.79
CA GLU A 26 7.47 -5.37 -14.15
C GLU A 26 8.00 -6.59 -13.38
N ASP A 27 8.62 -7.52 -14.11
CA ASP A 27 8.79 -8.95 -13.80
C ASP A 27 9.74 -9.22 -12.62
N THR A 28 10.09 -8.19 -11.85
CA THR A 28 11.15 -8.29 -10.86
C THR A 28 10.92 -7.54 -9.56
N ASP A 29 9.95 -6.63 -9.45
CA ASP A 29 9.76 -5.91 -8.18
C ASP A 29 8.64 -6.54 -7.33
N ASP A 30 9.01 -7.66 -6.69
CA ASP A 30 8.22 -8.40 -5.71
C ASP A 30 8.56 -8.01 -4.26
N LEU A 31 9.45 -7.02 -4.09
CA LEU A 31 9.90 -6.58 -2.77
C LEU A 31 8.95 -5.54 -2.21
N GLY A 32 8.64 -5.67 -0.93
CA GLY A 32 8.19 -4.52 -0.17
C GLY A 32 8.67 -4.58 1.26
N TRP A 33 8.90 -3.41 1.82
CA TRP A 33 9.54 -3.26 3.11
C TRP A 33 8.92 -2.10 3.88
N VAL A 34 9.07 -2.16 5.20
CA VAL A 34 8.66 -1.10 6.11
C VAL A 34 9.77 -0.83 7.09
N ALA A 35 10.08 0.44 7.26
CA ALA A 35 10.97 0.89 8.32
C ALA A 35 10.28 2.01 9.10
N GLY A 36 10.47 2.02 10.41
CA GLY A 36 9.88 3.04 11.25
C GLY A 36 10.53 3.11 12.60
N ALA A 37 10.21 4.20 13.30
CA ALA A 37 10.61 4.41 14.67
C ALA A 37 9.38 4.81 15.48
N GLN A 38 9.33 4.32 16.71
CA GLN A 38 8.37 4.74 17.71
C GLN A 38 9.12 5.36 18.88
N TYR A 39 8.55 6.44 19.41
CA TYR A 39 8.97 7.07 20.64
C TYR A 39 7.80 7.16 21.61
N GLY A 40 8.03 6.75 22.85
CA GLY A 40 7.00 6.66 23.88
C GLY A 40 6.17 5.37 23.78
N GLU A 41 5.32 5.20 24.78
CA GLU A 41 4.40 4.07 24.94
C GLU A 41 3.17 4.60 25.71
N ILE A 42 2.01 3.99 25.50
CA ILE A 42 0.76 4.36 26.17
C ILE A 42 0.42 3.29 27.22
N ASN A 43 0.79 3.54 28.48
CA ASN A 43 0.46 2.64 29.59
C ASN A 43 -0.55 3.28 30.54
N TYR A 44 -0.33 4.54 30.92
CA TYR A 44 -1.09 5.26 31.92
C TYR A 44 -1.67 6.57 31.38
N CYS A 45 -2.60 7.16 32.14
CA CYS A 45 -3.06 8.52 31.89
C CYS A 45 -1.90 9.51 31.87
N GLY A 46 -1.86 10.35 30.83
CA GLY A 46 -0.78 11.31 30.59
C GLY A 46 0.31 10.81 29.66
N ASP A 47 0.34 9.51 29.36
CA ASP A 47 1.30 8.96 28.42
C ASP A 47 0.97 9.37 26.98
N TRP A 48 2.02 9.51 26.18
CA TRP A 48 1.92 9.76 24.75
C TRP A 48 2.89 8.85 24.00
N MET A 49 2.54 8.58 22.75
CA MET A 49 3.43 7.92 21.81
C MET A 49 3.38 8.63 20.48
N MET A 50 4.49 8.59 19.77
CA MET A 50 4.57 9.02 18.38
C MET A 50 5.27 7.93 17.60
N PHE A 51 4.78 7.61 16.42
CA PHE A 51 5.52 6.77 15.49
C PHE A 51 5.54 7.40 14.11
N ALA A 52 6.63 7.16 13.40
CA ALA A 52 6.74 7.44 11.98
C ALA A 52 7.19 6.16 11.29
N ARG A 53 6.51 5.78 10.21
CA ARG A 53 6.89 4.64 9.39
C ARG A 53 6.82 5.00 7.92
N TYR A 54 7.81 4.54 7.18
CA TYR A 54 7.87 4.59 5.73
C TYR A 54 7.73 3.17 5.19
N LYS A 55 6.90 3.03 4.17
CA LYS A 55 6.60 1.77 3.49
C LYS A 55 6.87 1.94 2.01
N GLU A 56 7.41 0.90 1.42
CA GLU A 56 7.57 0.78 -0.03
C GLU A 56 7.03 -0.59 -0.42
N VAL A 57 6.13 -0.60 -1.41
CA VAL A 57 5.48 -1.82 -1.90
C VAL A 57 5.69 -1.86 -3.40
N GLY A 58 6.53 -2.79 -3.87
CA GLY A 58 6.78 -3.03 -5.28
C GLY A 58 5.51 -3.42 -6.04
N ALA A 59 5.56 -3.35 -7.37
CA ALA A 59 4.39 -3.53 -8.23
C ALA A 59 3.73 -4.91 -8.14
N ASN A 60 4.51 -5.95 -7.83
CA ASN A 60 4.03 -7.32 -7.68
C ASN A 60 4.07 -7.81 -6.21
N ALA A 61 4.43 -6.93 -5.27
CA ALA A 61 4.51 -7.28 -3.86
C ALA A 61 3.11 -7.39 -3.23
N VAL A 62 2.73 -8.60 -2.79
CA VAL A 62 1.53 -8.82 -1.98
C VAL A 62 1.95 -8.93 -0.52
N ILE A 63 1.63 -7.91 0.28
CA ILE A 63 1.95 -7.89 1.70
C ILE A 63 0.67 -8.05 2.52
N ASP A 64 0.47 -9.26 3.06
CA ASP A 64 -0.62 -9.62 3.96
C ASP A 64 -0.45 -8.92 5.32
N GLY A 65 -0.84 -7.65 5.37
CA GLY A 65 -0.64 -6.75 6.50
C GLY A 65 -0.77 -5.26 6.17
N PHE A 66 -0.75 -4.90 4.88
CA PHE A 66 -1.13 -3.56 4.42
C PHE A 66 -2.52 -3.60 3.82
N ALA A 67 -3.47 -2.93 4.45
CA ALA A 67 -4.78 -2.71 3.86
C ALA A 67 -4.65 -1.66 2.75
N ASP A 68 -5.32 -1.87 1.61
CA ASP A 68 -5.38 -0.91 0.49
C ASP A 68 -5.80 0.49 0.93
N ALA A 69 -6.56 0.60 2.02
CA ALA A 69 -7.01 1.86 2.59
C ALA A 69 -5.90 2.72 3.23
N ASP A 70 -4.74 2.12 3.55
CA ASP A 70 -3.63 2.80 4.21
C ASP A 70 -2.45 3.08 3.26
N THR A 71 -2.26 2.25 2.24
CA THR A 71 -1.11 2.32 1.32
C THR A 71 -1.49 2.35 -0.16
N PHE A 72 -2.77 2.28 -0.54
CA PHE A 72 -3.24 2.22 -1.94
C PHE A 72 -2.86 0.94 -2.73
N GLY A 73 -2.30 -0.08 -2.06
CA GLY A 73 -1.99 -1.38 -2.65
C GLY A 73 -0.55 -1.46 -3.18
N ALA A 74 -0.33 -2.28 -4.20
CA ALA A 74 0.99 -2.49 -4.82
C ALA A 74 1.47 -1.27 -5.62
N ASN A 75 2.77 -1.18 -5.89
CA ASN A 75 3.45 -0.06 -6.56
C ASN A 75 3.30 1.31 -5.85
N SER A 76 3.47 1.33 -4.53
CA SER A 76 3.17 2.51 -3.72
C SER A 76 4.21 2.76 -2.64
N ASN A 77 4.40 4.05 -2.34
CA ASN A 77 5.22 4.51 -1.24
C ASN A 77 4.34 5.28 -0.26
N SER A 78 4.49 5.00 1.03
CA SER A 78 3.65 5.61 2.07
C SER A 78 4.49 6.06 3.25
N LEU A 79 4.36 7.33 3.61
CA LEU A 79 4.83 7.87 4.88
C LEU A 79 3.64 8.08 5.80
N GLU A 80 3.72 7.46 6.97
CA GLU A 80 2.70 7.58 8.00
C GLU A 80 3.33 8.12 9.28
N VAL A 81 2.71 9.18 9.81
CA VAL A 81 3.08 9.78 11.08
C VAL A 81 1.87 9.74 11.98
N HIS A 82 2.01 9.14 13.15
CA HIS A 82 0.95 9.00 14.13
C HIS A 82 1.38 9.56 15.46
N TRP A 83 0.47 10.25 16.12
CA TRP A 83 0.60 10.67 17.50
C TRP A 83 -0.62 10.23 18.28
N ARG A 84 -0.40 9.68 19.48
CA ARG A 84 -1.47 9.27 20.38
C ARG A 84 -1.19 9.78 21.79
N TYR A 85 -2.27 10.13 22.48
CA TYR A 85 -2.26 10.60 23.84
C TYR A 85 -3.40 9.97 24.64
N ARG A 86 -3.06 9.41 25.79
CA ARG A 86 -4.04 8.88 26.75
C ARG A 86 -4.39 9.97 27.75
N TRP A 87 -5.59 10.53 27.64
CA TRP A 87 -6.04 11.63 28.49
C TRP A 87 -6.87 11.17 29.70
N ALA A 88 -7.31 9.92 29.69
CA ALA A 88 -7.88 9.24 30.85
C ALA A 88 -7.51 7.75 30.80
N ASP A 89 -7.57 7.02 31.93
CA ASP A 89 -7.20 5.59 31.98
C ASP A 89 -8.01 4.70 31.02
N ASN A 90 -9.17 5.20 30.58
CA ASN A 90 -10.09 4.53 29.68
C ASN A 90 -10.33 5.28 28.36
N ALA A 91 -9.60 6.36 28.08
CA ALA A 91 -9.81 7.18 26.89
C ALA A 91 -8.51 7.64 26.24
N ASP A 92 -8.40 7.36 24.95
CA ASP A 92 -7.25 7.70 24.13
C ASP A 92 -7.66 8.54 22.92
N PHE A 93 -6.77 9.45 22.53
CA PHE A 93 -6.88 10.28 21.34
C PHE A 93 -5.70 10.02 20.43
N GLY A 94 -5.98 9.80 19.14
CA GLY A 94 -4.97 9.58 18.11
C GLY A 94 -5.17 10.54 16.93
N ILE A 95 -4.06 10.97 16.35
CA ILE A 95 -4.01 11.69 15.09
C ILE A 95 -3.02 10.96 14.19
N THR A 96 -3.43 10.67 12.96
CA THR A 96 -2.58 10.05 11.94
C THR A 96 -2.59 10.88 10.68
N TYR A 97 -1.41 11.08 10.12
CA TYR A 97 -1.24 11.69 8.81
C TYR A 97 -0.55 10.69 7.87
N PHE A 98 -1.14 10.52 6.69
CA PHE A 98 -0.62 9.66 5.65
C PHE A 98 -0.27 10.51 4.42
N LEU A 99 0.91 10.26 3.87
CA LEU A 99 1.37 10.75 2.59
C LEU A 99 1.63 9.53 1.71
N ASN A 100 0.75 9.31 0.75
CA ASN A 100 0.80 8.18 -0.14
C ASN A 100 1.15 8.68 -1.54
N LYS A 101 2.10 8.00 -2.18
CA LYS A 101 2.46 8.18 -3.57
C LYS A 101 2.21 6.87 -4.27
N VAL A 102 1.36 6.90 -5.29
CA VAL A 102 1.08 5.74 -6.11
C VAL A 102 1.81 5.92 -7.41
N HIS A 103 2.72 5.00 -7.71
CA HIS A 103 3.33 4.93 -9.02
C HIS A 103 2.38 4.13 -9.90
N ASN A 104 2.05 4.65 -11.08
CA ASN A 104 1.05 4.04 -11.95
C ASN A 104 1.44 2.60 -12.30
N ALA A 105 0.62 1.63 -11.88
CA ALA A 105 0.75 0.22 -12.31
C ALA A 105 0.52 0.04 -13.83
N PHE A 106 -0.05 1.06 -14.50
CA PHE A 106 -0.26 1.10 -15.94
C PHE A 106 0.18 2.47 -16.45
N GLY A 107 1.48 2.61 -16.78
CA GLY A 107 2.21 3.86 -17.06
C GLY A 107 1.74 4.74 -18.23
N PHE A 108 0.46 4.68 -18.62
CA PHE A 108 -0.09 5.44 -19.75
C PHE A 108 -1.48 6.07 -19.50
N LEU A 109 -2.27 5.63 -18.50
CA LEU A 109 -3.70 5.98 -18.46
C LEU A 109 -4.16 6.87 -17.29
N LEU A 110 -3.36 7.05 -16.23
CA LEU A 110 -3.71 7.92 -15.10
C LEU A 110 -2.51 8.75 -14.65
N PRO A 111 -2.68 10.02 -14.27
CA PRO A 111 -1.62 10.83 -13.70
C PRO A 111 -1.18 10.26 -12.34
N GLU A 112 0.10 10.42 -12.01
CA GLU A 112 0.64 10.15 -10.66
C GLU A 112 -0.15 11.00 -9.65
N GLU A 113 -0.86 10.35 -8.72
CA GLU A 113 -1.67 11.03 -7.71
C GLU A 113 -1.01 10.92 -6.33
N ASP A 114 -0.48 12.05 -5.85
CA ASP A 114 -0.11 12.23 -4.46
C ASP A 114 -1.40 12.34 -3.63
N GLN A 115 -1.64 11.37 -2.75
CA GLN A 115 -2.77 11.42 -1.82
C GLN A 115 -2.29 11.74 -0.40
N SER A 116 -2.96 12.68 0.23
CA SER A 116 -2.81 12.93 1.67
C SER A 116 -4.12 12.59 2.39
N LYS A 117 -3.99 11.92 3.55
CA LYS A 117 -5.13 11.57 4.42
C LYS A 117 -4.81 12.01 5.83
N PHE A 118 -5.79 12.63 6.47
CA PHE A 118 -5.75 12.97 7.89
C PHE A 118 -6.82 12.17 8.62
N GLN A 119 -6.43 11.48 9.67
CA GLN A 119 -7.31 10.64 10.47
C GLN A 119 -7.25 11.08 11.93
N ILE A 120 -8.41 11.09 12.56
CA ILE A 120 -8.59 11.38 13.98
C ILE A 120 -9.28 10.17 14.61
N ASP A 121 -8.66 9.61 15.63
CA ASP A 121 -9.16 8.45 16.36
C ASP A 121 -9.51 8.84 17.79
N TRP A 122 -10.73 8.48 18.21
CA TRP A 122 -11.14 8.50 19.62
C TRP A 122 -11.52 7.10 20.07
N MET A 123 -10.86 6.65 21.12
CA MET A 123 -11.01 5.29 21.64
C MET A 123 -11.42 5.35 23.10
N PHE A 124 -12.53 4.69 23.43
CA PHE A 124 -13.05 4.57 24.79
C PHE A 124 -13.13 3.10 25.17
N LYS A 125 -12.68 2.77 26.38
CA LYS A 125 -12.82 1.45 26.99
C LYS A 125 -13.85 1.54 28.13
N PHE A 126 -14.78 0.61 28.16
CA PHE A 126 -15.84 0.52 29.18
C PHE A 126 -15.60 -0.70 30.08
#